data_AF-A0A1E3YN90-F1
#
_entry.id   AF-A0A1E3YN90-F1
#
_cell.length_a   1.000
_cell.length_b   1.000
_cell.length_c   1.000
_cell.angle_alpha   90.00
_cell.angle_beta   90.00
_cell.angle_gamma   90.00
#
_symmetry.space_group_name_H-M   'P 1'
#
loop_
_entity.id
_entity.type
_entity.pdbx_description
1 polymer ?
#
loop_
_entity_poly.entity_id
_entity_poly.type
_entity_poly.pdbx_seq_one_letter_code
_entity_poly.pdbx_strand_id
1 'polypeptide(L)'
;MTLEETNLLWLRGRAAARKKRSLSETLDEILTEARAGGAGADAIRSVVGTIDIADVDPDLELADAAVGSLFTSSLDRPFLVKEEASVYGAASPAAKTPARTTKRRG
;
A
#
# COMPACT_ATOMS: atom_id res chain seq x y z
N MET A 1 8.02 15.21 2.28
CA MET A 1 8.72 14.20 1.46
C MET A 1 7.88 13.94 0.22
N THR A 2 8.50 13.86 -0.94
CA THR A 2 7.83 13.72 -2.25
C THR A 2 8.32 12.44 -2.92
N LEU A 3 7.39 11.63 -3.41
CA LEU A 3 7.68 10.38 -4.12
C LEU A 3 7.37 10.57 -5.60
N GLU A 4 8.10 9.87 -6.47
CA GLU A 4 7.78 9.81 -7.89
C GLU A 4 6.42 9.15 -8.13
N GLU A 5 5.75 9.52 -9.22
CA GLU A 5 4.42 9.03 -9.58
C GLU A 5 4.36 7.51 -9.71
N THR A 6 5.39 6.89 -10.30
CA THR A 6 5.52 5.43 -10.40
C THR A 6 5.53 4.75 -9.02
N ASN A 7 6.18 5.37 -8.03
CA ASN A 7 6.23 4.85 -6.67
C ASN A 7 4.88 4.98 -5.96
N LEU A 8 4.16 6.08 -6.23
CA LEU A 8 2.80 6.28 -5.71
C LEU A 8 1.81 5.28 -6.31
N LEU A 9 1.93 4.99 -7.61
CA LEU A 9 1.12 3.97 -8.28
C LEU A 9 1.39 2.58 -7.70
N TRP A 10 2.67 2.23 -7.51
CA TRP A 10 3.06 0.98 -6.86
C TRP A 10 2.51 0.86 -5.42
N LEU A 11 2.59 1.93 -4.62
CA LEU A 11 2.04 1.97 -3.26
C LEU A 11 0.51 1.80 -3.24
N ARG A 12 -0.20 2.47 -4.15
CA ARG A 12 -1.66 2.31 -4.31
C ARG A 12 -2.01 0.87 -4.67
N GLY A 13 -1.30 0.30 -5.64
CA GLY A 13 -1.41 -1.10 -6.05
C GLY A 13 -1.24 -2.08 -4.89
N ARG A 14 -0.19 -1.90 -4.10
CA ARG A 14 0.10 -2.74 -2.94
C ARG A 14 -0.96 -2.59 -1.84
N ALA A 15 -1.44 -1.37 -1.59
CA ALA A 15 -2.47 -1.10 -0.59
C ALA A 15 -3.76 -1.87 -0.88
N ALA A 16 -4.31 -1.80 -2.09
CA ALA A 16 -5.57 -2.52 -2.35
C ALA A 16 -5.36 -4.04 -2.59
N ALA A 17 -4.22 -4.49 -3.12
CA ALA A 17 -3.92 -5.92 -3.17
C ALA A 17 -3.90 -6.58 -1.77
N ARG A 18 -3.45 -5.83 -0.75
CA ARG A 18 -3.43 -6.25 0.65
C ARG A 18 -4.66 -5.78 1.45
N LYS A 19 -5.67 -5.20 0.79
CA LYS A 19 -6.91 -4.67 1.39
C LYS A 19 -6.66 -3.71 2.56
N LYS A 20 -5.63 -2.87 2.46
CA LYS A 20 -5.29 -1.84 3.45
C LYS A 20 -6.22 -0.63 3.31
N ARG A 21 -6.40 0.11 4.40
CA ARG A 21 -7.35 1.23 4.49
C ARG A 21 -6.75 2.55 4.07
N SER A 22 -5.41 2.67 4.01
CA SER A 22 -4.72 3.88 3.55
C SER A 22 -3.31 3.59 3.02
N LEU A 23 -2.75 4.55 2.28
CA LEU A 23 -1.34 4.52 1.86
C LEU A 23 -0.41 4.63 3.08
N SER A 24 -0.76 5.45 4.08
CA SER A 24 0.04 5.61 5.29
C SER A 24 0.16 4.29 6.06
N GLU A 25 -0.94 3.54 6.20
CA GLU A 25 -0.92 2.22 6.84
C GLU A 25 -0.01 1.23 6.08
N THR A 26 -0.02 1.29 4.74
CA THR A 26 0.86 0.46 3.89
C THR A 26 2.33 0.87 4.01
N LEU A 27 2.60 2.17 4.08
CA LEU A 27 3.95 2.70 4.22
C LEU A 27 4.55 2.40 5.60
N ASP A 28 3.76 2.51 6.66
CA ASP A 28 4.17 2.18 8.02
C ASP A 28 4.53 0.69 8.16
N GLU A 29 3.76 -0.20 7.52
CA GLU A 29 4.07 -1.63 7.46
C GLU A 29 5.40 -1.89 6.75
N ILE A 30 5.63 -1.27 5.59
CA ILE A 30 6.90 -1.38 4.84
C ILE A 30 8.08 -0.87 5.69
N LEU A 31 7.94 0.28 6.35
CA LEU A 31 8.99 0.80 7.23
C LEU A 31 9.22 -0.09 8.44
N THR A 32 8.16 -0.67 9.01
CA THR A 32 8.25 -1.59 10.14
C THR A 32 8.98 -2.87 9.73
N GLU A 33 8.62 -3.47 8.59
CA GLU A 33 9.31 -4.62 8.01
C GLU A 33 10.78 -4.29 7.75
N ALA A 34 11.08 -3.16 7.11
CA ALA A 34 12.45 -2.74 6.81
C ALA A 34 13.29 -2.55 8.08
N ARG A 35 12.72 -1.94 9.13
CA ARG A 35 13.38 -1.76 10.43
C ARG A 35 13.59 -3.08 11.17
N ALA A 36 12.71 -4.06 10.98
CA ALA A 36 12.83 -5.39 11.56
C ALA A 36 13.89 -6.27 10.85
N GLY A 37 14.63 -5.74 9.87
CA GLY A 37 15.62 -6.46 9.09
C GLY A 37 15.24 -6.65 7.62
N GLY A 38 14.05 -6.19 7.23
CA GLY A 38 13.53 -6.26 5.86
C GLY A 38 13.31 -7.68 5.36
N ALA A 39 12.89 -7.77 4.10
CA ALA A 39 12.98 -8.99 3.30
C ALA A 39 14.45 -9.25 2.94
N GLY A 40 15.32 -9.50 3.93
CA GLY A 40 16.76 -9.76 3.77
C GLY A 40 17.05 -10.95 2.84
N ALA A 41 18.29 -11.42 2.77
CA ALA A 41 18.67 -12.56 1.91
C ALA A 41 17.77 -13.81 2.11
N ASP A 42 17.18 -13.99 3.30
CA ASP A 42 16.20 -15.04 3.63
C ASP A 42 14.84 -14.91 2.91
N ALA A 43 14.50 -13.75 2.34
CA ALA A 43 13.31 -13.58 1.52
C ALA A 43 13.49 -14.06 0.07
N ILE A 44 14.72 -14.39 -0.33
CA ILE A 44 14.98 -15.07 -1.60
C ILE A 44 14.52 -16.52 -1.46
N ARG A 45 13.27 -16.74 -1.83
CA ARG A 45 12.66 -18.07 -1.93
C ARG A 45 12.91 -18.64 -3.31
N SER A 46 13.65 -19.75 -3.38
CA SER A 46 13.67 -20.58 -4.58
C SER A 46 12.26 -21.17 -4.76
N VAL A 47 11.64 -20.89 -5.91
CA VAL A 47 10.34 -21.44 -6.27
C VAL A 47 10.60 -22.52 -7.32
N VAL A 48 10.38 -23.78 -6.93
CA VAL A 48 10.40 -24.91 -7.85
C VAL A 48 8.97 -25.20 -8.27
N GLY A 49 8.71 -25.21 -9.57
CA GLY A 49 7.41 -25.50 -10.15
C GLY A 49 7.53 -25.82 -11.64
N THR A 50 6.45 -26.35 -12.19
CA THR A 50 6.31 -26.59 -13.64
C THR A 50 5.63 -25.40 -14.27
N ILE A 51 6.10 -24.97 -15.44
CA ILE A 51 5.44 -23.98 -16.28
C ILE A 51 4.88 -24.74 -17.48
N ASP A 52 3.56 -24.64 -17.66
CA ASP A 52 2.91 -25.18 -18.85
C ASP A 52 3.02 -24.16 -19.98
N ILE A 53 3.68 -24.56 -21.07
CA ILE A 53 3.76 -23.75 -22.30
C ILE A 53 2.60 -24.17 -23.20
N ALA A 54 1.89 -23.20 -23.76
CA ALA A 54 0.76 -23.48 -24.62
C ALA A 54 1.23 -24.13 -25.94
N ASP A 55 0.58 -25.23 -26.35
CA ASP A 55 0.93 -25.95 -27.58
C ASP A 55 0.86 -25.09 -28.86
N VAL A 56 0.07 -24.02 -28.82
CA VAL A 56 -0.13 -23.08 -29.93
C VAL A 56 1.01 -22.06 -30.07
N ASP A 57 1.84 -21.90 -29.05
CA ASP A 57 2.99 -20.99 -29.02
C ASP A 57 4.16 -21.63 -28.24
N PRO A 58 4.73 -22.74 -28.77
CA PRO A 58 5.77 -23.48 -28.07
C PRO A 58 7.08 -22.69 -27.96
N ASP A 59 7.35 -21.80 -28.91
CA ASP A 59 8.54 -20.97 -28.98
C ASP A 59 8.37 -19.60 -28.29
N LEU A 60 7.19 -19.34 -27.70
CA LEU A 60 6.87 -18.13 -26.95
C LEU A 60 6.95 -16.83 -27.79
N GLU A 61 6.72 -16.92 -29.09
CA GLU A 61 6.75 -15.76 -29.99
C GLU A 61 5.66 -14.73 -29.65
N LEU A 62 4.57 -15.17 -29.01
CA LEU A 62 3.44 -14.32 -28.61
C LEU A 62 3.43 -13.99 -27.12
N ALA A 63 4.43 -14.43 -26.35
CA ALA A 63 4.44 -14.28 -24.90
C ALA A 63 4.37 -12.81 -24.45
N ASP A 64 5.11 -11.91 -25.10
CA ASP A 64 5.09 -10.48 -24.78
C ASP A 64 3.70 -9.87 -24.97
N ALA A 65 3.04 -10.22 -26.08
CA ALA A 65 1.68 -9.77 -26.36
C ALA A 65 0.67 -10.34 -25.35
N ALA A 66 0.82 -11.61 -24.98
CA ALA A 66 -0.03 -12.26 -23.99
C ALA A 66 0.12 -11.62 -22.60
N VAL A 67 1.35 -11.38 -22.13
CA VAL A 67 1.61 -10.70 -20.86
C VAL A 67 1.11 -9.25 -20.88
N GLY A 68 1.33 -8.53 -21.98
CA GLY A 68 0.82 -7.16 -22.15
C GLY A 68 -0.71 -7.08 -22.08
N SER A 69 -1.41 -8.06 -22.67
CA SER A 69 -2.86 -8.18 -22.58
C SER A 69 -3.35 -8.44 -21.15
N LEU A 70 -2.70 -9.35 -20.42
CA LEU A 70 -3.00 -9.61 -19.01
C LEU A 70 -2.80 -8.37 -18.14
N PHE A 71 -1.71 -7.63 -18.38
CA PHE A 71 -1.44 -6.38 -17.68
C PHE A 71 -2.52 -5.33 -17.98
N THR A 72 -2.85 -5.12 -19.25
CA THR A 72 -3.89 -4.16 -19.67
C THR A 72 -5.24 -4.51 -19.04
N SER A 73 -5.62 -5.80 -19.08
CA SER A 73 -6.85 -6.31 -18.45
C SER A 73 -6.87 -6.12 -16.92
N SER A 74 -5.69 -6.03 -16.29
CA SER A 74 -5.59 -5.75 -14.86
C SER A 74 -5.88 -4.29 -14.53
N LEU A 75 -5.66 -3.35 -15.47
CA LEU A 75 -5.92 -1.92 -15.29
C LEU A 75 -7.42 -1.60 -15.27
N ASP A 76 -8.23 -2.38 -15.99
CA ASP A 76 -9.69 -2.22 -16.02
C ASP A 76 -10.37 -2.63 -14.71
N ARG A 77 -9.63 -3.21 -13.75
CA ARG A 77 -10.16 -3.57 -12.44
C ARG A 77 -10.13 -2.34 -11.53
N PRO A 78 -11.29 -1.78 -11.10
CA PRO A 78 -11.31 -0.57 -10.30
C PRO A 78 -10.61 -0.76 -8.95
N PHE A 79 -9.54 0.00 -8.74
CA PHE A 79 -8.83 0.11 -7.46
C PHE A 79 -9.53 1.16 -6.58
N LEU A 80 -10.54 0.75 -5.81
CA LEU A 80 -11.18 1.62 -4.82
C LEU A 80 -10.35 1.63 -3.52
N VAL A 81 -9.39 2.54 -3.42
CA VAL A 81 -8.73 2.89 -2.15
C VAL A 81 -9.45 4.10 -1.58
N LYS A 82 -10.11 3.96 -0.42
CA LYS A 82 -10.64 5.11 0.32
C LYS A 82 -9.46 5.90 0.87
N GLU A 83 -9.16 7.05 0.27
CA GLU A 83 -8.29 8.04 0.89
C GLU A 83 -9.07 8.70 2.04
N GLU A 84 -8.81 8.30 3.29
CA GLU A 84 -9.16 9.14 4.44
C GLU A 84 -8.32 10.41 4.32
N ALA A 85 -8.99 11.56 4.15
CA ALA A 85 -8.34 12.85 4.12
C ALA A 85 -7.53 13.02 5.41
N SER A 86 -6.20 12.97 5.28
CA SER A 86 -5.29 13.12 6.40
C SER A 86 -5.45 14.53 6.97
N VAL A 87 -6.01 14.64 8.16
CA VAL A 87 -5.99 15.87 8.97
C VAL A 87 -4.59 15.99 9.60
N TYR A 88 -3.54 16.01 8.77
CA TYR A 88 -2.21 16.44 9.20
C TYR A 88 -2.08 17.93 8.86
N GLY A 89 -2.58 18.80 9.74
CA GLY A 89 -2.40 20.24 9.54
C GLY A 89 -3.31 21.21 10.30
N ALA A 90 -4.27 20.76 11.12
CA ALA A 90 -5.04 21.67 11.97
C ALA A 90 -4.73 21.39 13.44
N ALA A 91 -3.85 22.21 14.02
CA ALA A 91 -3.68 22.29 15.45
C ALA A 91 -5.06 22.50 16.09
N SER A 92 -5.51 21.53 16.88
CA SER A 92 -6.72 21.68 17.69
C SER A 92 -6.47 22.79 18.72
N PRO A 93 -7.30 23.85 18.80
CA PRO A 93 -7.17 24.84 19.85
C PRO A 93 -7.42 24.16 21.20
N ALA A 94 -6.43 24.27 22.08
CA ALA A 94 -6.42 23.68 23.41
C ALA A 94 -7.74 23.97 24.15
N ALA A 95 -8.42 22.91 24.58
CA ALA A 95 -9.56 23.01 25.48
C ALA A 95 -9.08 23.64 26.80
N LYS A 96 -9.52 24.88 27.06
CA LYS A 96 -9.34 25.54 28.36
C LYS A 96 -10.17 24.78 29.39
N THR A 97 -9.50 24.05 30.29
CA THR A 97 -10.09 23.50 31.52
C THR A 97 -10.60 24.66 32.38
N PRO A 98 -11.90 24.73 32.73
CA PRO A 98 -12.35 25.68 33.74
C PRO A 98 -11.98 25.18 35.13
N ALA A 99 -11.22 26.00 35.86
CA ALA A 99 -10.89 25.78 37.26
C ALA A 99 -12.16 25.78 38.12
N ARG A 100 -12.38 24.70 38.88
CA ARG A 100 -13.49 24.57 39.82
C ARG A 100 -13.12 25.29 41.13
N THR A 101 -13.42 26.58 41.22
CA THR A 101 -13.28 27.36 42.46
C THR A 101 -14.30 26.92 43.50
N THR A 102 -13.81 26.58 44.68
CA THR A 102 -14.55 26.26 45.89
C THR A 102 -15.24 27.52 46.44
N LYS A 103 -16.51 27.42 46.84
CA LYS A 103 -17.17 28.45 47.66
C LYS A 103 -17.85 27.80 48.85
N ARG A 104 -17.20 27.92 50.01
CA ARG A 104 -17.81 27.78 51.34
C ARG A 104 -19.01 28.73 51.43
N ARG A 105 -20.14 28.25 51.93
CA ARG A 105 -21.17 29.07 52.58
C ARG A 105 -21.37 28.53 53.99
N GLY A 106 -21.52 29.48 54.91
CA GLY A 106 -21.49 29.29 56.36
C GLY A 106 -22.73 28.65 56.94
#